data_AF-A0A518DIX3-F1
#
_entry.id   AF-A0A518DIX3-F1
#
_cell.length_a   1.000
_cell.length_b   1.000
_cell.length_c   1.000
_cell.angle_alpha   90.00
_cell.angle_beta   90.00
_cell.angle_gamma   90.00
#
_symmetry.space_group_name_H-M   'P 1'
#
loop_
_entity.id
_entity.type
_entity.pdbx_description
1 polymer ?
#
loop_
_entity_poly.entity_id
_entity_poly.type
_entity_poly.pdbx_seq_one_letter_code
_entity_poly.pdbx_strand_id
1 'polypeptide(L)' 'MTIDWSTCKEVERIPDKVSGEWLFRGTRVPVRSLFENLEDGASLSDFLDWFPGVSRQQAENVLAHAAASLGVTAES' A
#
# COMPACT_ATOMS: atom_id res chain seq x y z
N MET A 1 -2.87 -4.54 16.25
CA MET A 1 -2.19 -5.48 15.34
C MET A 1 -1.48 -4.64 14.29
N THR A 2 -0.27 -5.02 13.89
CA THR A 2 0.51 -4.32 12.86
C THR A 2 0.49 -5.18 11.60
N ILE A 3 0.22 -4.57 10.44
CA ILE A 3 0.22 -5.26 9.15
C ILE A 3 1.67 -5.66 8.82
N ASP A 4 1.92 -6.95 8.56
CA ASP A 4 3.20 -7.40 8.04
C ASP A 4 3.28 -7.11 6.53
N TRP A 5 3.75 -5.90 6.21
CA TRP A 5 3.95 -5.44 4.84
C TRP A 5 5.03 -6.19 4.07
N SER A 6 5.93 -6.92 4.76
CA SER A 6 6.98 -7.68 4.07
C SER A 6 6.44 -8.84 3.24
N THR A 7 5.20 -9.27 3.53
CA THR A 7 4.49 -10.32 2.78
C THR A 7 3.68 -9.78 1.59
N CYS A 8 3.58 -8.46 1.43
CA CYS A 8 2.93 -7.84 0.27
C CYS A 8 3.95 -7.63 -0.86
N LYS A 9 3.74 -8.30 -2.01
CA LYS A 9 4.65 -8.21 -3.15
C LYS A 9 4.67 -6.82 -3.81
N GLU A 10 3.65 -5.99 -3.60
CA GLU A 10 3.52 -4.69 -4.27
C GLU A 10 4.25 -3.56 -3.56
N VAL A 11 4.82 -3.85 -2.39
CA VAL A 11 5.54 -2.85 -1.59
C VAL A 11 6.98 -3.27 -1.41
N GLU A 12 7.83 -2.29 -1.16
CA GLU A 12 9.24 -2.48 -0.82
C GLU A 12 9.63 -1.54 0.31
N ARG A 13 10.64 -1.96 1.08
CA ARG A 13 11.27 -1.13 2.10
C ARG A 13 12.77 -1.18 1.88
N ILE A 14 13.37 -0.03 1.62
CA ILE A 14 14.80 0.10 1.35
C ILE A 14 15.36 1.08 2.40
N PRO A 15 16.32 0.66 3.26
CA PRO A 15 16.76 1.47 4.41
C PRO A 15 17.09 2.93 4.10
N ASP A 16 17.78 3.18 2.98
CA ASP A 16 18.26 4.53 2.61
C ASP A 16 17.29 5.29 1.69
N LYS A 17 16.10 4.74 1.41
CA LYS A 17 15.11 5.34 0.51
C LYS A 17 13.93 5.86 1.32
N VAL A 18 13.67 7.17 1.25
CA VAL A 18 12.54 7.83 1.95
C VAL A 18 12.51 7.42 3.43
N SER A 19 13.64 7.53 4.10
CA SER A 19 13.78 7.22 5.54
C SER A 19 13.33 5.79 5.94
N GLY A 20 13.40 4.84 5.01
CA GLY A 20 13.01 3.45 5.25
C GLY A 20 11.49 3.27 5.40
N GLU A 21 10.67 4.09 4.75
CA GLU A 21 9.23 3.87 4.66
C GLU A 21 8.89 2.68 3.75
N TRP A 22 7.67 2.14 3.93
CA TRP A 22 7.09 1.21 2.96
C TRP A 22 6.62 2.00 1.75
N LEU A 23 7.14 1.66 0.59
CA LEU A 23 6.88 2.33 -0.68
C LEU A 23 6.15 1.37 -1.61
N PHE A 24 5.31 1.90 -2.50
CA PHE A 24 4.89 1.13 -3.67
C PHE A 24 6.13 0.71 -4.47
N ARG A 25 6.25 -0.59 -4.76
CA ARG A 25 7.42 -1.18 -5.42
C ARG A 25 7.73 -0.43 -6.72
N GLY A 26 9.01 -0.09 -6.89
CA GLY A 26 9.48 0.64 -8.07
C GLY A 26 9.17 2.14 -8.05
N THR A 27 8.53 2.66 -7.01
CA THR A 27 8.19 4.08 -6.88
C THR A 27 8.91 4.72 -5.69
N ARG A 28 8.70 6.02 -5.47
CA ARG A 28 9.04 6.72 -4.22
C ARG A 28 7.80 7.09 -3.41
N VAL A 29 6.63 6.54 -3.77
CA VAL A 29 5.33 6.88 -3.17
C VAL A 29 5.14 6.01 -1.93
N PRO A 30 4.97 6.61 -0.73
CA PRO A 30 4.69 5.86 0.47
C PRO A 30 3.34 5.14 0.39
N VAL A 31 3.29 3.92 0.92
CA VAL A 31 2.04 3.15 1.09
C VAL A 31 1.06 3.90 1.98
N ARG A 32 1.58 4.56 3.01
CA ARG A 32 0.84 5.46 3.91
C ARG A 32 0.03 6.51 3.14
N SER A 33 0.60 7.07 2.06
CA SER A 33 -0.09 8.09 1.28
C SER A 33 -1.39 7.58 0.67
N LEU A 34 -1.49 6.30 0.29
CA LEU A 34 -2.77 5.74 -0.17
C LEU A 34 -3.85 5.88 0.90
N PHE A 35 -3.56 5.46 2.12
CA PHE A 35 -4.54 5.50 3.21
C PHE A 35 -4.87 6.93 3.65
N GLU A 36 -3.88 7.82 3.75
CA GLU A 36 -4.10 9.24 4.07
C GLU A 36 -5.01 9.91 3.03
N ASN A 37 -4.78 9.68 1.72
CA ASN A 37 -5.64 10.26 0.68
C ASN A 37 -7.07 9.69 0.74
N LEU A 38 -7.24 8.39 1.02
CA LEU A 38 -8.57 7.77 1.17
C LEU A 38 -9.29 8.30 2.42
N GLU A 39 -8.58 8.53 3.53
CA GLU A 39 -9.11 9.14 4.75
C GLU A 39 -9.58 10.58 4.51
N ASP A 40 -8.86 11.33 3.66
CA ASP A 40 -9.22 12.68 3.22
C ASP A 40 -10.36 12.72 2.18
N GLY A 41 -10.92 11.56 1.81
CA GLY A 41 -12.07 11.43 0.92
C GLY A 41 -11.74 11.34 -0.57
N ALA A 42 -10.47 11.18 -0.95
CA ALA A 42 -10.09 10.91 -2.32
C ALA A 42 -10.60 9.52 -2.75
N SER A 43 -10.95 9.37 -4.02
CA SER A 43 -11.17 8.05 -4.60
C SER A 43 -9.84 7.37 -4.96
N LEU A 44 -9.88 6.06 -5.18
CA LEU A 44 -8.72 5.33 -5.70
C LEU A 44 -8.27 5.89 -7.07
N SER A 45 -9.19 6.37 -7.89
CA SER A 45 -8.84 6.95 -9.19
C SER A 45 -8.10 8.28 -9.02
N ASP A 46 -8.53 9.14 -8.10
CA ASP A 46 -7.85 10.41 -7.83
C ASP A 46 -6.41 10.19 -7.36
N PHE A 47 -6.20 9.21 -6.46
CA PHE A 47 -4.86 8.82 -6.02
C PHE A 47 -3.97 8.37 -7.19
N LEU A 48 -4.50 7.56 -8.11
CA LEU A 48 -3.74 7.08 -9.26
C LEU A 48 -3.41 8.20 -10.26
N ASP A 49 -4.28 9.20 -10.38
CA ASP A 49 -4.04 10.38 -11.21
C ASP A 49 -2.91 11.26 -10.62
N TRP A 50 -2.81 11.37 -9.30
CA TRP A 50 -1.72 12.10 -8.63
C TRP A 50 -0.40 11.33 -8.59
N PHE A 51 -0.47 9.99 -8.56
CA PHE A 51 0.69 9.11 -8.46
C PHE A 51 0.74 8.11 -9.63
N PRO A 52 0.98 8.56 -10.88
CA PRO A 52 0.92 7.71 -12.07
C PRO A 52 1.98 6.60 -12.11
N GLY A 53 2.98 6.65 -11.22
CA GLY A 53 3.94 5.56 -11.03
C GLY A 53 3.38 4.35 -10.27
N VAL A 54 2.24 4.50 -9.59
CA VAL A 54 1.53 3.42 -8.92
C VAL A 54 0.47 2.90 -9.88
N SER A 55 0.54 1.61 -10.22
CA SER A 55 -0.51 0.99 -11.01
C SER A 55 -1.77 0.74 -10.18
N ARG A 56 -2.94 0.72 -10.83
CA ARG A 56 -4.21 0.32 -10.20
C ARG A 56 -4.10 -1.03 -9.49
N GLN A 57 -3.50 -2.01 -10.16
CA GLN A 57 -3.31 -3.36 -9.60
C GLN A 57 -2.47 -3.34 -8.32
N GLN A 58 -1.41 -2.53 -8.26
CA GLN A 58 -0.58 -2.38 -7.06
C GLN A 58 -1.41 -1.81 -5.89
N ALA A 59 -2.16 -0.74 -6.14
CA ALA A 59 -2.98 -0.11 -5.11
C ALA A 59 -4.08 -1.05 -4.59
N GLU A 60 -4.78 -1.74 -5.49
CA GLU A 60 -5.81 -2.72 -5.13
C GLU A 60 -5.25 -3.91 -4.33
N ASN A 61 -4.09 -4.43 -4.72
CA ASN A 61 -3.41 -5.50 -3.98
C ASN A 61 -2.93 -5.04 -2.59
N VAL A 62 -2.51 -3.78 -2.44
CA VAL A 62 -2.18 -3.19 -1.13
C VAL A 62 -3.43 -3.11 -0.23
N LEU A 63 -4.56 -2.66 -0.77
CA LEU A 63 -5.83 -2.61 -0.05
C LEU A 63 -6.29 -4.02 0.35
N ALA A 64 -6.21 -4.99 -0.57
CA ALA A 64 -6.54 -6.37 -0.30
C ALA A 64 -5.63 -6.99 0.77
N HIS A 65 -4.33 -6.68 0.75
CA HIS A 65 -3.38 -7.13 1.77
C HIS A 65 -3.72 -6.58 3.16
N ALA A 66 -4.04 -5.29 3.24
CA ALA A 66 -4.46 -4.65 4.47
C ALA A 66 -5.77 -5.27 5.00
N ALA A 67 -6.75 -5.50 4.12
CA ALA A 67 -8.00 -6.16 4.49
C ALA A 67 -7.77 -7.61 4.98
N ALA A 68 -6.91 -8.38 4.31
CA ALA A 68 -6.58 -9.75 4.71
C ALA A 68 -5.91 -9.82 6.09
N SER A 69 -5.16 -8.78 6.48
CA SER A 69 -4.53 -8.71 7.81
C SER A 69 -5.52 -8.61 8.97
N LEU A 70 -6.80 -8.30 8.69
CA LEU A 70 -7.87 -8.25 9.68
C LEU A 70 -8.40 -9.64 10.05
N GLY A 71 -8.06 -10.68 9.28
CA GLY A 71 -8.59 -12.03 9.42
C GLY A 71 -7.52 -13.08 9.73
N VAL A 72 -7.63 -13.66 10.93
CA VAL A 72 -7.08 -14.97 11.31
C VAL A 72 -7.48 -16.03 10.27
N THR A 73 -6.58 -16.98 9.99
CA THR A 73 -6.81 -18.19 9.18
C THR A 73 -8.26 -18.69 9.26
N ALA A 74 -8.99 -18.59 8.16
CA ALA A 74 -10.12 -19.48 7.93
C ALA A 74 -9.57 -20.84 7.50
N GLU A 75 -9.16 -21.64 8.47
CA GLU A 75 -9.22 -23.11 8.41
C GLU A 75 -10.26 -23.48 9.49
N SER A 76 -11.32 -24.27 9.26
CA SER A 76 -11.63 -25.31 8.27
C SER A 76 -13.11 -25.27 7.91
#